data_AF-A0A3B9V6V8-F1
#
_entry.id   AF-A0A3B9V6V8-F1
#
_cell.length_a   1.000
_cell.length_b   1.000
_cell.length_c   1.000
_cell.angle_alpha   90.00
_cell.angle_beta   90.00
_cell.angle_gamma   90.00
#
_symmetry.space_group_name_H-M   'P 1'
#
loop_
_entity.id
_entity.type
_entity.pdbx_description
1 polymer ?
#
loop_
_entity_poly.entity_id
_entity_poly.type
_entity_poly.pdbx_seq_one_letter_code
_entity_poly.pdbx_strand_id
1 'polypeptide(L)'
;MERLSRKIEEVKTSIRKYLEALAAEKAWLYCFEEMTEHERQHLLSWTKAIKRIGKGTGKHANKHRKAAREHMDQCRTAIPAWVMPIYRVAETIRPGTDSFDVIIIDEASQSGPEALFLTYLAKQIIVVGDDKQISPDSVGLDRDEVELLRKKHIEDLPHSDVLGVDNSFFDQAEVRYGGRLRLREHFRCMPEIIQFSNNLCYKGEPLVPLRQYGSARLSPVLQAIYVQTGFQKGRSPRVVNEPEAEAIVKKISACCKDTAYDGKTFGVISLLGEGQAHLIEQLLLQEVGPEEMEKRALVCGDAYAFQGDERDIMFLSMVSAPTEGQRIGTLAKASDERRFNVAVSRAKDQIFLFHSATLNDLSPQCLRYSLLEYFLEPKVQPPSNLEIDIYALRNKARFRNDIKPPTPFDSWFEVDVFLKLVEHGYRIIPQYEVTGYYIDLVVEGMKGRLAVECDGDEWHGPEQYERDAARQRQLERCGWVFLRIRGSAFYRNPDETMHCLLRELERLSIYPDRVIRK
;
A
#
# COMPACT_ATOMS: atom_id res chain seq x y z
N MET A 1 21.19 -27.98 13.81
CA MET A 1 21.20 -26.56 13.37
C MET A 1 19.79 -25.98 13.31
N GLU A 2 18.79 -26.67 12.73
CA GLU A 2 17.37 -26.25 12.79
C GLU A 2 16.83 -25.93 14.17
N ARG A 3 17.13 -26.76 15.19
CA ARG A 3 16.70 -26.47 16.57
C ARG A 3 17.25 -25.12 17.07
N LEU A 4 18.45 -24.72 16.62
CA LEU A 4 19.06 -23.44 16.98
C LEU A 4 18.44 -22.29 16.18
N SER A 5 18.25 -22.45 14.87
CA SER A 5 17.58 -21.44 14.04
C SER A 5 16.14 -21.19 14.48
N ARG A 6 15.37 -22.24 14.77
CA ARG A 6 14.02 -22.15 15.33
C ARG A 6 14.02 -21.45 16.68
N LYS A 7 14.95 -21.81 17.55
CA LYS A 7 15.09 -21.17 18.85
C LYS A 7 15.47 -19.69 18.72
N ILE A 8 16.29 -19.32 17.72
CA ILE A 8 16.60 -17.92 17.41
C ILE A 8 15.34 -17.17 16.99
N GLU A 9 14.50 -17.74 16.12
CA GLU A 9 13.30 -17.06 15.62
C GLU A 9 12.19 -16.96 16.67
N GLU A 10 11.98 -18.01 17.46
CA GLU A 10 11.10 -18.00 18.63
C GLU A 10 11.56 -16.97 19.66
N VAL A 11 12.87 -16.87 19.90
CA VAL A 11 13.47 -15.88 20.80
C VAL A 11 13.34 -14.48 20.23
N LYS A 12 13.61 -14.24 18.95
CA LYS A 12 13.41 -12.93 18.30
C LYS A 12 11.95 -12.47 18.38
N THR A 13 11.01 -13.36 18.07
CA THR A 13 9.57 -13.08 18.15
C THR A 13 9.15 -12.76 19.59
N SER A 14 9.65 -13.55 20.54
CA SER A 14 9.39 -13.32 21.97
C SER A 14 10.01 -12.00 22.43
N ILE A 15 11.25 -11.70 22.05
CA ILE A 15 11.93 -10.43 22.33
C ILE A 15 11.08 -9.27 21.81
N ARG A 16 10.63 -9.33 20.55
CA ARG A 16 9.79 -8.27 19.98
C ARG A 16 8.51 -8.07 20.79
N LYS A 17 7.78 -9.14 21.07
CA LYS A 17 6.54 -9.08 21.86
C LYS A 17 6.78 -8.54 23.27
N TYR A 18 7.83 -8.98 23.94
CA TYR A 18 8.18 -8.49 25.28
C TYR A 18 8.67 -7.04 25.24
N LEU A 19 9.39 -6.62 24.21
CA LEU A 19 9.80 -5.23 24.03
C LEU A 19 8.60 -4.32 23.79
N GLU A 20 7.65 -4.73 22.95
CA GLU A 20 6.40 -4.00 22.70
C GLU A 20 5.60 -3.84 24.01
N ALA A 21 5.40 -4.93 24.76
CA ALA A 21 4.72 -4.88 26.05
C ALA A 21 5.48 -4.04 27.08
N LEU A 22 6.80 -4.22 27.20
CA LEU A 22 7.64 -3.46 28.14
C LEU A 22 7.65 -1.98 27.80
N ALA A 23 7.70 -1.61 26.52
CA ALA A 23 7.65 -0.21 26.09
C ALA A 23 6.30 0.41 26.46
N ALA A 24 5.18 -0.30 26.25
CA ALA A 24 3.86 0.16 26.63
C ALA A 24 3.72 0.33 28.16
N GLU A 25 4.14 -0.67 28.94
CA GLU A 25 4.10 -0.61 30.41
C GLU A 25 5.00 0.50 30.95
N LYS A 26 6.21 0.67 30.41
CA LYS A 26 7.11 1.77 30.79
C LYS A 26 6.52 3.14 30.46
N ALA A 27 5.88 3.28 29.31
CA ALA A 27 5.23 4.53 28.93
C ALA A 27 4.06 4.88 29.85
N TRP A 28 3.23 3.89 30.22
CA TRP A 28 2.15 4.06 31.18
C TRP A 28 2.67 4.36 32.59
N LEU A 29 3.66 3.61 33.06
CA LEU A 29 4.28 3.84 34.36
C LEU A 29 4.85 5.25 34.45
N TYR A 30 5.63 5.68 33.46
CA TYR A 30 6.16 7.04 33.39
C TYR A 30 5.04 8.08 33.42
N CYS A 31 3.95 7.86 32.66
CA CYS A 31 2.78 8.73 32.66
C CYS A 31 2.13 8.82 34.06
N PHE A 32 2.00 7.70 34.78
CA PHE A 32 1.41 7.70 36.13
C PHE A 32 2.34 8.22 37.23
N GLU A 33 3.65 8.05 37.08
CA GLU A 33 4.64 8.53 38.05
C GLU A 33 4.86 10.03 37.93
N GLU A 34 4.93 10.56 36.71
CA GLU A 34 5.19 11.99 36.47
C GLU A 34 3.92 12.85 36.54
N MET A 35 2.73 12.26 36.31
CA MET A 35 1.48 13.01 36.35
C MET A 35 1.06 13.36 37.78
N THR A 36 1.08 14.65 38.07
CA THR A 36 0.56 15.19 39.33
C THR A 36 -0.97 15.08 39.40
N GLU A 37 -1.52 15.07 40.62
CA GLU A 37 -2.99 15.11 40.82
C GLU A 37 -3.61 16.37 40.18
N HIS A 38 -2.88 17.49 40.16
CA HIS A 38 -3.28 18.71 39.48
C HIS A 38 -3.45 18.50 37.98
N GLU A 39 -2.45 17.93 37.31
CA GLU A 39 -2.51 17.62 35.87
C GLU A 39 -3.62 16.62 35.57
N ARG A 40 -3.81 15.59 36.42
CA ARG A 40 -4.89 14.61 36.26
C ARG A 40 -6.28 15.26 36.30
N GLN A 41 -6.51 16.19 37.22
CA GLN A 41 -7.78 16.94 37.32
C GLN A 41 -8.01 17.84 36.11
N HIS A 42 -6.96 18.49 35.63
CA HIS A 42 -7.01 19.31 34.42
C HIS A 42 -7.26 18.47 33.17
N LEU A 43 -6.66 17.28 33.07
CA LEU A 43 -6.90 16.34 31.98
C LEU A 43 -8.37 15.88 31.93
N LEU A 44 -8.94 15.49 33.07
CA LEU A 44 -10.37 15.13 33.15
C LEU A 44 -11.29 16.31 32.78
N SER A 45 -10.93 17.51 33.19
CA SER A 45 -11.69 18.73 32.91
C SER A 45 -11.59 19.11 31.43
N TRP A 46 -10.41 18.95 30.82
CA TRP A 46 -10.18 19.09 29.39
C TRP A 46 -11.07 18.13 28.59
N THR A 47 -11.09 16.84 28.93
CA THR A 47 -11.94 15.85 28.24
C THR A 47 -13.42 16.24 28.29
N LYS A 48 -13.90 16.74 29.44
CA LYS A 48 -15.27 17.24 29.59
C LYS A 48 -15.52 18.50 28.75
N ALA A 49 -14.56 19.43 28.69
CA ALA A 49 -14.66 20.63 27.88
C ALA A 49 -14.73 20.29 26.38
N ILE A 50 -13.88 19.39 25.89
CA ILE A 50 -13.89 18.92 24.50
C ILE A 50 -15.23 18.27 24.14
N LYS A 51 -15.76 17.38 24.99
CA LYS A 51 -17.09 16.77 24.78
C LYS A 51 -18.20 17.81 24.68
N ARG A 52 -18.13 18.89 25.46
CA ARG A 52 -19.13 19.98 25.44
C ARG A 52 -19.00 20.92 24.24
N ILE A 53 -17.83 21.00 23.60
CA ILE A 53 -17.68 21.75 22.34
C ILE A 53 -18.54 21.09 21.25
N GLY A 54 -18.58 19.77 21.18
CA GLY A 54 -19.36 19.03 20.19
C GLY A 54 -19.06 19.49 18.76
N LYS A 55 -20.10 19.91 18.02
CA LYS A 55 -19.98 20.48 16.66
C LYS A 55 -19.43 21.92 16.62
N GLY A 56 -19.17 22.56 17.77
CA GLY A 56 -18.55 23.89 17.85
C GLY A 56 -19.43 25.09 17.44
N THR A 57 -20.71 24.86 17.15
CA THR A 57 -21.67 25.89 16.67
C THR A 57 -22.61 26.44 17.75
N GLY A 58 -22.59 25.88 18.96
CA GLY A 58 -23.47 26.30 20.05
C GLY A 58 -23.07 27.64 20.67
N LYS A 59 -24.04 28.35 21.28
CA LYS A 59 -23.85 29.64 21.97
C LYS A 59 -22.68 29.67 22.97
N HIS A 60 -22.39 28.55 23.62
CA HIS A 60 -21.32 28.43 24.62
C HIS A 60 -20.03 27.79 24.09
N ALA A 61 -19.93 27.49 22.79
CA ALA A 61 -18.77 26.80 22.21
C ALA A 61 -17.46 27.54 22.49
N ASN A 62 -17.44 28.87 22.34
CA ASN A 62 -16.25 29.68 22.62
C ASN A 62 -15.81 29.63 24.09
N LYS A 63 -16.77 29.58 25.03
CA LYS A 63 -16.48 29.40 26.46
C LYS A 63 -15.83 28.04 26.71
N HIS A 64 -16.34 26.99 26.08
CA HIS A 64 -15.79 25.64 26.21
C HIS A 64 -14.42 25.51 25.54
N ARG A 65 -14.18 26.16 24.39
CA ARG A 65 -12.83 26.26 23.77
C ARG A 65 -11.83 26.94 24.69
N LYS A 66 -12.21 28.06 25.31
CA LYS A 66 -11.35 28.76 26.27
C LYS A 66 -10.99 27.87 27.46
N ALA A 67 -11.98 27.20 28.05
CA ALA A 67 -11.75 26.26 29.14
C ALA A 67 -10.87 25.07 28.72
N ALA A 68 -11.07 24.53 27.51
CA ALA A 68 -10.22 23.47 26.98
C ALA A 68 -8.76 23.94 26.84
N ARG A 69 -8.51 25.14 26.30
CA ARG A 69 -7.15 25.72 26.24
C ARG A 69 -6.53 25.84 27.63
N GLU A 70 -7.25 26.46 28.56
CA GLU A 70 -6.78 26.66 29.94
C GLU A 70 -6.44 25.35 30.64
N HIS A 71 -7.25 24.30 30.48
CA HIS A 71 -6.96 22.99 31.07
C HIS A 71 -5.81 22.26 30.36
N MET A 72 -5.73 22.36 29.03
CA MET A 72 -4.65 21.77 28.23
C MET A 72 -3.28 22.31 28.67
N ASP A 73 -3.15 23.62 28.83
CA ASP A 73 -1.89 24.25 29.26
C ASP A 73 -1.41 23.70 30.61
N GLN A 74 -2.33 23.30 31.49
CA GLN A 74 -2.04 22.80 32.84
C GLN A 74 -1.79 21.30 32.91
N CYS A 75 -2.07 20.54 31.84
CA CYS A 75 -1.88 19.08 31.81
C CYS A 75 -1.05 18.57 30.63
N ARG A 76 -0.54 19.47 29.78
CA ARG A 76 0.20 19.10 28.55
C ARG A 76 1.41 18.23 28.86
N THR A 77 2.15 18.56 29.91
CA THR A 77 3.39 17.90 30.36
C THR A 77 3.16 16.47 30.84
N ALA A 78 1.97 16.15 31.33
CA ALA A 78 1.62 14.81 31.80
C ALA A 78 1.42 13.80 30.67
N ILE A 79 1.14 14.25 29.43
CA ILE A 79 0.89 13.35 28.30
C ILE A 79 2.09 13.36 27.35
N PRO A 80 2.73 12.20 27.11
CA PRO A 80 3.95 12.11 26.31
C PRO A 80 3.72 12.33 24.81
N ALA A 81 2.49 12.09 24.32
CA ALA A 81 2.15 12.24 22.91
C ALA A 81 0.68 12.65 22.74
N TRP A 82 0.44 13.61 21.85
CA TRP A 82 -0.89 14.11 21.51
C TRP A 82 -1.20 13.83 20.04
N VAL A 83 -2.31 13.14 19.77
CA VAL A 83 -2.79 12.87 18.41
C VAL A 83 -4.08 13.64 18.18
N MET A 84 -4.06 14.63 17.28
CA MET A 84 -5.24 15.44 16.97
C MET A 84 -5.18 16.05 15.57
N PRO A 85 -6.33 16.32 14.93
CA PRO A 85 -6.38 17.07 13.67
C PRO A 85 -5.87 18.51 13.81
N ILE A 86 -5.35 19.10 12.71
CA ILE A 86 -4.75 20.44 12.68
C ILE A 86 -5.67 21.51 13.30
N TYR A 87 -6.96 21.51 12.94
CA TYR A 87 -7.90 22.50 13.48
C TYR A 87 -8.07 22.41 15.00
N ARG A 88 -7.92 21.22 15.59
CA ARG A 88 -7.98 21.03 17.05
C ARG A 88 -6.76 21.62 17.75
N VAL A 89 -5.59 21.56 17.12
CA VAL A 89 -4.38 22.23 17.63
C VAL A 89 -4.65 23.72 17.79
N ALA A 90 -5.18 24.37 16.74
CA ALA A 90 -5.54 25.79 16.79
C ALA A 90 -6.64 26.12 17.82
N GLU A 91 -7.58 25.19 18.06
CA GLU A 91 -8.64 25.37 19.06
C GLU A 91 -8.17 25.18 20.50
N THR A 92 -7.13 24.37 20.75
CA THR A 92 -6.81 23.87 22.11
C THR A 92 -5.44 24.25 22.63
N ILE A 93 -4.50 24.61 21.76
CA ILE A 93 -3.14 25.01 22.15
C ILE A 93 -3.04 26.53 22.16
N ARG A 94 -2.46 27.10 23.22
CA ARG A 94 -2.08 28.51 23.19
C ARG A 94 -0.91 28.70 22.22
N PRO A 95 -0.99 29.68 21.30
CA PRO A 95 0.14 30.01 20.45
C PRO A 95 1.36 30.40 21.28
N GLY A 96 2.49 29.76 21.00
CA GLY A 96 3.77 30.04 21.65
C GLY A 96 4.85 29.07 21.17
N THR A 97 6.09 29.55 21.15
CA THR A 97 7.28 28.74 20.89
C THR A 97 7.43 27.64 21.95
N ASP A 98 8.02 26.51 21.57
CA ASP A 98 8.34 25.39 22.46
C ASP A 98 7.11 24.81 23.18
N SER A 99 5.98 24.79 22.48
CA SER A 99 4.78 24.11 22.96
C SER A 99 4.92 22.58 22.92
N PHE A 100 5.73 22.08 21.98
CA PHE A 100 6.09 20.67 21.83
C PHE A 100 7.57 20.56 21.47
N ASP A 101 8.21 19.45 21.83
CA ASP A 101 9.58 19.18 21.40
C ASP A 101 9.63 18.79 19.91
N VAL A 102 8.69 17.93 19.49
CA VAL A 102 8.56 17.41 18.13
C VAL A 102 7.11 17.43 17.69
N ILE A 103 6.86 17.86 16.45
CA ILE A 103 5.58 17.70 15.77
C ILE A 103 5.76 16.76 14.58
N ILE A 104 4.89 15.76 14.47
CA ILE A 104 4.81 14.86 13.31
C ILE A 104 3.50 15.18 12.58
N ILE A 105 3.60 15.50 11.30
CA ILE A 105 2.45 15.76 10.44
C ILE A 105 2.40 14.63 9.43
N ASP A 106 1.43 13.73 9.61
CA ASP A 106 1.13 12.68 8.66
C ASP A 106 0.15 13.19 7.59
N GLU A 107 0.19 12.60 6.40
CA GLU A 107 -0.61 13.01 5.24
C GLU A 107 -0.50 14.53 4.93
N ALA A 108 0.70 15.08 5.07
CA ALA A 108 0.97 16.51 4.90
C ALA A 108 0.69 17.02 3.48
N SER A 109 0.68 16.13 2.48
CA SER A 109 0.27 16.48 1.11
C SER A 109 -1.23 16.78 0.99
N GLN A 110 -1.99 16.48 2.05
CA GLN A 110 -3.41 16.80 2.19
C GLN A 110 -3.70 18.06 3.01
N SER A 111 -2.67 18.73 3.51
CA SER A 111 -2.80 19.94 4.31
C SER A 111 -2.40 21.16 3.48
N GLY A 112 -3.10 22.27 3.62
CA GLY A 112 -2.74 23.53 2.94
C GLY A 112 -1.73 24.37 3.75
N PRO A 113 -1.46 25.61 3.29
CA PRO A 113 -0.60 26.56 3.98
C PRO A 113 -1.01 26.85 5.44
N GLU A 114 -2.26 26.61 5.82
CA GLU A 114 -2.73 26.74 7.20
C GLU A 114 -1.95 25.86 8.19
N ALA A 115 -1.29 24.78 7.75
CA ALA A 115 -0.44 23.97 8.62
C ALA A 115 0.86 24.67 9.06
N LEU A 116 1.23 25.81 8.45
CA LEU A 116 2.47 26.52 8.76
C LEU A 116 2.59 26.95 10.23
N PHE A 117 1.48 27.26 10.91
CA PHE A 117 1.57 27.63 12.33
C PHE A 117 2.12 26.52 13.21
N LEU A 118 2.07 25.25 12.77
CA LEU A 118 2.65 24.12 13.50
C LEU A 118 4.17 24.25 13.63
N THR A 119 4.83 24.89 12.65
CA THR A 119 6.27 25.18 12.70
C THR A 119 6.65 26.15 13.83
N TYR A 120 5.69 26.97 14.29
CA TYR A 120 5.88 27.88 15.42
C TYR A 120 5.76 27.17 16.78
N LEU A 121 5.13 26.00 16.84
CA LEU A 121 4.82 25.31 18.08
C LEU A 121 5.93 24.37 18.57
N ALA A 122 6.89 24.00 17.72
CA ALA A 122 7.92 23.03 18.08
C ALA A 122 9.31 23.33 17.50
N LYS A 123 10.34 22.79 18.17
CA LYS A 123 11.74 22.91 17.73
C LYS A 123 12.07 22.00 16.55
N GLN A 124 11.40 20.85 16.47
CA GLN A 124 11.59 19.88 15.39
C GLN A 124 10.24 19.52 14.77
N ILE A 125 10.24 19.37 13.45
CA ILE A 125 9.06 18.97 12.69
C ILE A 125 9.41 17.83 11.74
N ILE A 126 8.56 16.82 11.69
CA ILE A 126 8.66 15.69 10.76
C ILE A 126 7.43 15.75 9.87
N VAL A 127 7.65 15.93 8.57
CA VAL A 127 6.59 16.06 7.57
C VAL A 127 6.55 14.78 6.75
N VAL A 128 5.44 14.06 6.81
CA VAL A 128 5.22 12.79 6.12
C VAL A 128 4.07 12.96 5.14
N GLY A 129 4.25 12.53 3.90
CA GLY A 129 3.24 12.67 2.85
C GLY A 129 3.70 12.10 1.52
N ASP A 130 2.80 12.13 0.54
CA ASP A 130 3.04 11.69 -0.83
C ASP A 130 2.45 12.71 -1.81
N ASP A 131 3.30 13.38 -2.59
CA ASP A 131 2.94 14.39 -3.59
C ASP A 131 2.22 13.81 -4.82
N LYS A 132 2.22 12.47 -4.95
CA LYS A 132 1.52 11.72 -6.00
C LYS A 132 0.16 11.19 -5.56
N GLN A 133 -0.24 11.41 -4.31
CA GLN A 133 -1.60 11.16 -3.84
C GLN A 133 -2.46 12.41 -3.99
N ILE A 134 -3.75 12.25 -3.71
CA ILE A 134 -4.73 13.32 -3.81
C ILE A 134 -4.40 14.43 -2.80
N SER A 135 -4.38 15.67 -3.28
CA SER A 135 -4.32 16.88 -2.45
C SER A 135 -5.69 17.57 -2.47
N PRO A 136 -6.03 18.39 -1.47
CA PRO A 136 -7.24 19.18 -1.45
C PRO A 136 -7.36 20.03 -2.73
N ASP A 137 -8.35 19.72 -3.56
CA ASP A 137 -8.70 20.59 -4.67
C ASP A 137 -9.47 21.78 -4.08
N SER A 138 -8.90 22.97 -4.21
CA SER A 138 -9.50 24.25 -3.82
C SER A 138 -10.62 24.68 -4.79
N VAL A 139 -11.61 23.80 -5.00
CA VAL A 139 -12.68 24.01 -5.98
C VAL A 139 -13.50 25.25 -5.61
N GLY A 140 -13.54 26.21 -6.53
CA GLY A 140 -14.33 27.44 -6.38
C GLY A 140 -13.61 28.61 -5.71
N LEU A 141 -12.31 28.48 -5.37
CA LEU A 141 -11.50 29.63 -4.98
C LEU A 141 -11.04 30.43 -6.20
N ASP A 142 -11.20 31.75 -6.15
CA ASP A 142 -10.66 32.65 -7.15
C ASP A 142 -9.15 32.82 -6.91
N ARG A 143 -8.36 32.32 -7.87
CA ARG A 143 -6.90 32.36 -7.79
C ARG A 143 -6.36 33.78 -7.82
N ASP A 144 -7.03 34.69 -8.54
CA ASP A 144 -6.59 36.08 -8.63
C ASP A 144 -6.84 36.80 -7.30
N GLU A 145 -7.92 36.46 -6.60
CA GLU A 145 -8.19 36.97 -5.25
C GLU A 145 -7.16 36.46 -4.23
N VAL A 146 -6.82 35.17 -4.28
CA VAL A 146 -5.78 34.59 -3.41
C VAL A 146 -4.43 35.27 -3.67
N GLU A 147 -4.07 35.47 -4.94
CA GLU A 147 -2.85 36.15 -5.34
C GLU A 147 -2.81 37.60 -4.83
N LEU A 148 -3.92 38.32 -4.93
CA LEU A 148 -4.04 39.68 -4.43
C LEU A 148 -3.85 39.75 -2.92
N LEU A 149 -4.50 38.84 -2.16
CA LEU A 149 -4.35 38.76 -0.70
C LEU A 149 -2.94 38.41 -0.29
N ARG A 150 -2.30 37.50 -1.03
CA ARG A 150 -0.91 37.09 -0.80
C ARG A 150 0.05 38.27 -0.95
N LYS A 151 -0.02 38.99 -2.07
CA LYS A 151 0.77 40.20 -2.29
C LYS A 151 0.49 41.26 -1.22
N LYS A 152 -0.76 41.41 -0.81
CA LYS A 152 -1.13 42.43 0.18
C LYS A 152 -0.62 42.14 1.60
N HIS A 153 -0.59 40.87 2.01
CA HIS A 153 -0.39 40.51 3.42
C HIS A 153 0.92 39.79 3.72
N ILE A 154 1.51 39.10 2.74
CA ILE A 154 2.66 38.21 2.96
C ILE A 154 3.69 38.26 1.82
N GLU A 155 3.72 39.35 1.04
CA GLU A 155 4.70 39.53 -0.06
C GLU A 155 6.14 39.42 0.43
N ASP A 156 6.45 40.04 1.58
CA ASP A 156 7.78 40.08 2.18
C ASP A 156 8.28 38.72 2.71
N LEU A 157 7.40 37.70 2.75
CA LEU A 157 7.80 36.38 3.20
C LEU A 157 8.65 35.69 2.12
N PRO A 158 9.83 35.12 2.46
CA PRO A 158 10.60 34.32 1.52
C PRO A 158 9.77 33.18 0.94
N HIS A 159 9.83 33.02 -0.38
CA HIS A 159 9.02 32.06 -1.12
C HIS A 159 7.52 32.22 -0.82
N SER A 160 7.02 33.46 -0.83
CA SER A 160 5.59 33.74 -0.70
C SER A 160 4.83 33.24 -1.93
N ASP A 161 5.46 33.16 -3.10
CA ASP A 161 4.89 32.69 -4.36
C ASP A 161 4.39 31.24 -4.34
N VAL A 162 4.98 30.41 -3.47
CA VAL A 162 4.51 29.04 -3.26
C VAL A 162 3.36 28.96 -2.26
N LEU A 163 3.12 29.98 -1.43
CA LEU A 163 2.01 30.03 -0.47
C LEU A 163 0.69 30.35 -1.18
N GLY A 164 0.05 29.31 -1.71
CA GLY A 164 -1.20 29.42 -2.43
C GLY A 164 -1.99 28.11 -2.40
N VAL A 165 -3.10 28.11 -3.13
CA VAL A 165 -4.05 26.98 -3.19
C VAL A 165 -3.51 25.73 -3.89
N ASP A 166 -2.47 25.89 -4.71
CA ASP A 166 -1.94 24.81 -5.56
C ASP A 166 -0.85 23.97 -4.88
N ASN A 167 -0.33 24.42 -3.73
CA ASN A 167 0.78 23.76 -3.03
C ASN A 167 0.34 23.32 -1.63
N SER A 168 0.57 22.05 -1.34
CA SER A 168 0.35 21.48 -0.01
C SER A 168 1.45 21.90 0.97
N PHE A 169 1.23 21.66 2.26
CA PHE A 169 2.24 21.84 3.29
C PHE A 169 3.47 20.95 3.06
N PHE A 170 3.29 19.77 2.47
CA PHE A 170 4.39 18.91 2.04
C PHE A 170 5.27 19.60 0.99
N ASP A 171 4.65 20.20 -0.04
CA ASP A 171 5.37 20.96 -1.07
C ASP A 171 6.09 22.19 -0.45
N GLN A 172 5.45 22.88 0.51
CA GLN A 172 6.09 23.98 1.25
C GLN A 172 7.33 23.55 2.02
N ALA A 173 7.27 22.37 2.66
CA ALA A 173 8.37 21.83 3.43
C ALA A 173 9.55 21.45 2.53
N GLU A 174 9.27 20.86 1.35
CA GLU A 174 10.28 20.52 0.36
C GLU A 174 11.04 21.76 -0.12
N VAL A 175 10.33 22.85 -0.44
CA VAL A 175 10.93 24.13 -0.88
C VAL A 175 11.80 24.75 0.21
N ARG A 176 11.37 24.71 1.48
CA ARG A 176 12.04 25.42 2.58
C ARG A 176 13.21 24.67 3.20
N TYR A 177 13.11 23.35 3.34
CA TYR A 177 14.05 22.58 4.16
C TYR A 177 14.89 21.59 3.35
N GLY A 178 14.47 21.22 2.14
CA GLY A 178 15.13 20.19 1.34
C GLY A 178 15.20 18.82 2.05
N GLY A 179 16.02 17.90 1.53
CA GLY A 179 16.35 16.66 2.24
C GLY A 179 15.23 15.61 2.31
N ARG A 180 14.47 15.40 1.24
CA ARG A 180 13.41 14.39 1.18
C ARG A 180 13.97 12.97 1.30
N LEU A 181 13.61 12.28 2.38
CA LEU A 181 13.85 10.84 2.52
C LEU A 181 12.66 10.07 1.96
N ARG A 182 12.89 9.29 0.90
CA ARG A 182 11.83 8.54 0.24
C ARG A 182 11.79 7.09 0.70
N LEU A 183 10.60 6.65 1.10
CA LEU A 183 10.31 5.24 1.35
C LEU A 183 9.99 4.55 0.02
N ARG A 184 10.77 3.53 -0.36
CA ARG A 184 10.63 2.84 -1.65
C ARG A 184 10.00 1.47 -1.54
N GLU A 185 9.93 0.91 -0.34
CA GLU A 185 9.44 -0.43 -0.11
C GLU A 185 7.90 -0.45 -0.10
N HIS A 186 7.28 -1.32 -0.90
CA HIS A 186 5.84 -1.39 -1.05
C HIS A 186 5.29 -2.78 -0.70
N PHE A 187 4.50 -2.86 0.37
CA PHE A 187 4.06 -4.13 0.96
C PHE A 187 2.59 -4.47 0.72
N ARG A 188 1.83 -3.62 0.05
CA ARG A 188 0.35 -3.66 0.01
C ARG A 188 -0.22 -4.32 -1.24
N CYS A 189 0.14 -3.81 -2.40
CA CYS A 189 -0.47 -4.19 -3.67
C CYS A 189 0.27 -5.38 -4.27
N MET A 190 -0.46 -6.18 -5.04
CA MET A 190 0.15 -7.11 -5.98
C MET A 190 1.10 -6.36 -6.96
N PRO A 191 2.20 -6.98 -7.42
CA PRO A 191 3.18 -6.31 -8.28
C PRO A 191 2.55 -5.65 -9.52
N GLU A 192 1.56 -6.31 -10.12
CA GLU A 192 0.84 -5.83 -11.29
C GLU A 192 0.07 -4.53 -11.03
N ILE A 193 -0.45 -4.36 -9.82
CA ILE A 193 -1.21 -3.17 -9.44
C ILE A 193 -0.25 -1.99 -9.23
N ILE A 194 0.78 -2.16 -8.40
CA ILE A 194 1.70 -1.05 -8.08
C ILE A 194 2.57 -0.67 -9.27
N GLN A 195 2.82 -1.59 -10.20
CA GLN A 195 3.61 -1.30 -11.39
C GLN A 195 2.89 -0.29 -12.31
N PHE A 196 1.56 -0.26 -12.35
CA PHE A 196 0.83 0.84 -13.00
C PHE A 196 1.18 2.19 -12.37
N SER A 197 1.09 2.31 -11.05
CA SER A 197 1.46 3.52 -10.31
C SER A 197 2.92 3.92 -10.51
N ASN A 198 3.84 2.95 -10.59
CA ASN A 198 5.24 3.20 -10.92
C ASN A 198 5.41 3.81 -12.31
N ASN A 199 4.73 3.23 -13.30
CA ASN A 199 4.74 3.71 -14.67
C ASN A 199 4.06 5.07 -14.81
N LEU A 200 3.09 5.39 -13.95
CA LEU A 200 2.36 6.64 -13.99
C LEU A 200 3.10 7.76 -13.24
N CYS A 201 3.29 7.60 -11.93
CA CYS A 201 3.69 8.68 -11.02
C CYS A 201 5.12 8.59 -10.48
N TYR A 202 5.70 7.38 -10.42
CA TYR A 202 6.96 7.15 -9.68
C TYR A 202 8.16 6.80 -10.58
N LYS A 203 8.11 7.17 -11.87
CA LYS A 203 9.11 6.81 -12.91
C LYS A 203 10.58 7.02 -12.50
N GLY A 204 10.88 8.13 -11.81
CA GLY A 204 12.25 8.49 -11.45
C GLY A 204 12.87 7.54 -10.42
N GLU A 205 12.10 7.12 -9.41
CA GLU A 205 12.54 6.11 -8.47
C GLU A 205 11.33 5.23 -8.13
N PRO A 206 11.16 4.09 -8.81
CA PRO A 206 10.01 3.23 -8.61
C PRO A 206 9.93 2.67 -7.19
N LEU A 207 8.69 2.42 -6.76
CA LEU A 207 8.38 1.64 -5.58
C LEU A 207 8.67 0.16 -5.85
N VAL A 208 9.29 -0.51 -4.90
CA VAL A 208 9.66 -1.92 -4.98
C VAL A 208 8.53 -2.76 -4.38
N PRO A 209 7.82 -3.59 -5.17
CA PRO A 209 6.84 -4.52 -4.63
C PRO A 209 7.55 -5.62 -3.82
N LEU A 210 7.28 -5.63 -2.52
CA LEU A 210 7.85 -6.58 -1.55
C LEU A 210 6.78 -7.42 -0.86
N ARG A 211 5.52 -7.27 -1.28
CA ARG A 211 4.42 -8.10 -0.80
C ARG A 211 4.67 -9.57 -1.12
N GLN A 212 4.53 -10.42 -0.10
CA GLN A 212 4.51 -11.87 -0.26
C GLN A 212 3.14 -12.36 -0.76
N TYR A 213 3.14 -13.31 -1.68
CA TYR A 213 1.95 -13.95 -2.21
C TYR A 213 2.24 -15.40 -2.64
N GLY A 214 1.21 -16.24 -2.62
CA GLY A 214 1.30 -17.64 -3.03
C GLY A 214 0.58 -17.94 -4.35
N SER A 215 0.58 -19.20 -4.77
CA SER A 215 -0.08 -19.68 -5.99
C SER A 215 -1.61 -19.53 -5.95
N ALA A 216 -2.24 -19.52 -4.76
CA ALA A 216 -3.68 -19.31 -4.60
C ALA A 216 -4.09 -17.81 -4.64
N ARG A 217 -3.18 -16.91 -5.03
CA ARG A 217 -3.53 -15.51 -5.32
C ARG A 217 -4.62 -15.46 -6.40
N LEU A 218 -5.46 -14.43 -6.34
CA LEU A 218 -6.46 -14.19 -7.39
C LEU A 218 -5.75 -13.86 -8.70
N SER A 219 -6.12 -14.58 -9.76
CA SER A 219 -5.56 -14.42 -11.09
C SER A 219 -6.67 -14.48 -12.15
N PRO A 220 -6.62 -13.64 -13.20
CA PRO A 220 -5.69 -12.52 -13.37
C PRO A 220 -5.98 -11.39 -12.37
N VAL A 221 -4.90 -10.70 -11.96
CA VAL A 221 -4.92 -9.59 -10.97
C VAL A 221 -5.59 -8.34 -11.52
N LEU A 222 -5.41 -8.08 -12.81
CA LEU A 222 -6.04 -6.97 -13.51
C LEU A 222 -6.99 -7.56 -14.56
N GLN A 223 -8.24 -7.11 -14.57
CA GLN A 223 -9.26 -7.58 -15.50
C GLN A 223 -9.98 -6.41 -16.14
N ALA A 224 -9.87 -6.27 -17.46
CA ALA A 224 -10.71 -5.36 -18.24
C ALA A 224 -12.01 -6.08 -18.65
N ILE A 225 -13.16 -5.47 -18.35
CA ILE A 225 -14.49 -5.96 -18.72
C ILE A 225 -15.12 -4.93 -19.66
N TYR A 226 -15.20 -5.30 -20.94
CA TYR A 226 -15.82 -4.46 -21.96
C TYR A 226 -17.34 -4.57 -21.90
N VAL A 227 -18.01 -3.42 -21.76
CA VAL A 227 -19.48 -3.29 -21.73
C VAL A 227 -19.94 -2.63 -23.02
N GLN A 228 -20.21 -3.47 -24.02
CA GLN A 228 -20.53 -3.05 -25.39
C GLN A 228 -21.78 -2.16 -25.49
N THR A 229 -22.76 -2.36 -24.61
CA THR A 229 -24.04 -1.62 -24.61
C THR A 229 -23.98 -0.31 -23.82
N GLY A 230 -22.84 0.03 -23.20
CA GLY A 230 -22.77 1.18 -22.33
C GLY A 230 -22.83 2.50 -23.07
N PHE A 231 -23.45 3.49 -22.41
CA PHE A 231 -23.69 4.82 -22.93
C PHE A 231 -23.60 5.82 -21.78
N GLN A 232 -23.30 7.07 -22.09
CA GLN A 232 -23.19 8.12 -21.09
C GLN A 232 -24.49 8.94 -21.01
N LYS A 233 -25.02 9.10 -19.79
CA LYS A 233 -26.21 9.92 -19.51
C LYS A 233 -25.88 10.99 -18.48
N GLY A 234 -26.31 12.22 -18.75
CA GLY A 234 -26.03 13.38 -17.90
C GLY A 234 -24.64 13.99 -18.13
N ARG A 235 -24.23 14.87 -17.20
CA ARG A 235 -22.92 15.53 -17.19
C ARG A 235 -22.29 15.42 -15.81
N SER A 236 -20.96 15.39 -15.77
CA SER A 236 -20.20 15.38 -14.51
C SER A 236 -20.63 16.56 -13.61
N PRO A 237 -20.82 16.36 -12.29
CA PRO A 237 -20.52 15.14 -11.51
C PRO A 237 -21.63 14.08 -11.49
N ARG A 238 -22.80 14.35 -12.10
CA ARG A 238 -23.97 13.46 -12.12
C ARG A 238 -24.01 12.53 -13.33
N VAL A 239 -22.87 12.32 -13.96
CA VAL A 239 -22.77 11.46 -15.14
C VAL A 239 -22.87 10.00 -14.71
N VAL A 240 -23.61 9.21 -15.50
CA VAL A 240 -23.80 7.78 -15.26
C VAL A 240 -23.69 7.00 -16.56
N ASN A 241 -23.32 5.73 -16.43
CA ASN A 241 -23.37 4.69 -17.45
C ASN A 241 -24.09 3.49 -16.83
N GLU A 242 -25.40 3.41 -17.06
CA GLU A 242 -26.29 2.41 -16.45
C GLU A 242 -25.85 0.97 -16.78
N PRO A 243 -25.52 0.62 -18.05
CA PRO A 243 -25.01 -0.72 -18.36
C PRO A 243 -23.69 -1.08 -17.67
N GLU A 244 -22.75 -0.14 -17.52
CA GLU A 244 -21.54 -0.38 -16.71
C GLU A 244 -21.89 -0.65 -15.24
N ALA A 245 -22.81 0.12 -14.67
CA ALA A 245 -23.22 -0.05 -13.27
C ALA A 245 -23.86 -1.43 -13.03
N GLU A 246 -24.75 -1.86 -13.92
CA GLU A 246 -25.36 -3.20 -13.87
C GLU A 246 -24.31 -4.32 -14.00
N ALA A 247 -23.33 -4.16 -14.90
CA ALA A 247 -22.25 -5.13 -15.06
C ALA A 247 -21.38 -5.25 -13.80
N ILE A 248 -21.08 -4.12 -13.14
CA ILE A 248 -20.36 -4.08 -11.87
C ILE A 248 -21.13 -4.81 -10.78
N VAL A 249 -22.41 -4.49 -10.60
CA VAL A 249 -23.29 -5.11 -9.60
C VAL A 249 -23.36 -6.62 -9.80
N LYS A 250 -23.55 -7.06 -11.05
CA LYS A 250 -23.58 -8.48 -11.40
C LYS A 250 -22.26 -9.18 -11.08
N LYS A 251 -21.11 -8.54 -11.37
CA LYS A 251 -19.79 -9.11 -11.07
C LYS A 251 -19.55 -9.20 -9.56
N ILE A 252 -19.91 -8.18 -8.80
CA ILE A 252 -19.83 -8.17 -7.34
C ILE A 252 -20.70 -9.28 -6.75
N SER A 253 -21.97 -9.41 -7.19
CA SER A 253 -22.88 -10.49 -6.79
C SER A 253 -22.28 -11.88 -7.07
N ALA A 254 -21.59 -12.06 -8.21
CA ALA A 254 -20.88 -13.29 -8.52
C ALA A 254 -19.67 -13.53 -7.60
N CYS A 255 -18.86 -12.51 -7.33
CA CYS A 255 -17.73 -12.59 -6.40
C CYS A 255 -18.19 -12.89 -4.96
N CYS A 256 -19.32 -12.35 -4.51
CA CYS A 256 -19.87 -12.66 -3.19
C CYS A 256 -20.23 -14.14 -3.01
N LYS A 257 -20.57 -14.83 -4.11
CA LYS A 257 -20.95 -16.26 -4.13
C LYS A 257 -19.76 -17.19 -4.36
N ASP A 258 -18.59 -16.64 -4.71
CA ASP A 258 -17.40 -17.40 -5.01
C ASP A 258 -16.47 -17.49 -3.79
N THR A 259 -16.20 -18.73 -3.36
CA THR A 259 -15.34 -19.06 -2.22
C THR A 259 -13.92 -18.49 -2.33
N ALA A 260 -13.42 -18.21 -3.54
CA ALA A 260 -12.11 -17.59 -3.74
C ALA A 260 -12.04 -16.17 -3.13
N TYR A 261 -13.20 -15.53 -2.94
CA TYR A 261 -13.30 -14.20 -2.37
C TYR A 261 -13.70 -14.21 -0.89
N ASP A 262 -13.87 -15.36 -0.22
CA ASP A 262 -14.30 -15.39 1.17
C ASP A 262 -13.39 -14.56 2.10
N GLY A 263 -14.01 -13.75 2.95
CA GLY A 263 -13.31 -12.83 3.86
C GLY A 263 -12.64 -11.62 3.20
N LYS A 264 -12.76 -11.45 1.86
CA LYS A 264 -12.21 -10.29 1.15
C LYS A 264 -13.14 -9.09 1.18
N THR A 265 -12.52 -7.92 1.32
CA THR A 265 -13.17 -6.61 1.32
C THR A 265 -13.25 -6.01 -0.07
N PHE A 266 -14.35 -5.33 -0.39
CA PHE A 266 -14.65 -4.80 -1.74
C PHE A 266 -14.76 -3.26 -1.76
N GLY A 267 -14.38 -2.63 -2.87
CA GLY A 267 -14.58 -1.20 -3.08
C GLY A 267 -14.90 -0.87 -4.53
N VAL A 268 -15.77 0.13 -4.74
CA VAL A 268 -16.14 0.61 -6.08
C VAL A 268 -15.69 2.05 -6.23
N ILE A 269 -14.91 2.35 -7.28
CA ILE A 269 -14.52 3.71 -7.63
C ILE A 269 -15.07 4.08 -9.01
N SER A 270 -15.80 5.19 -9.06
CA SER A 270 -16.08 5.88 -10.32
C SER A 270 -14.89 6.75 -10.73
N LEU A 271 -14.37 6.55 -11.94
CA LEU A 271 -13.30 7.39 -12.50
C LEU A 271 -13.82 8.71 -13.06
N LEU A 272 -15.14 8.89 -13.19
CA LEU A 272 -15.75 10.10 -13.72
C LEU A 272 -17.07 10.42 -13.02
N GLY A 273 -17.02 11.37 -12.08
CA GLY A 273 -18.19 11.86 -11.36
C GLY A 273 -18.74 10.87 -10.31
N GLU A 274 -19.29 11.42 -9.24
CA GLU A 274 -19.83 10.64 -8.12
C GLU A 274 -21.19 10.00 -8.44
N GLY A 275 -21.93 10.51 -9.44
CA GLY A 275 -23.26 10.01 -9.79
C GLY A 275 -23.27 8.52 -10.12
N GLN A 276 -22.23 8.03 -10.80
CA GLN A 276 -22.07 6.61 -11.09
C GLN A 276 -21.90 5.76 -9.82
N ALA A 277 -21.11 6.22 -8.86
CA ALA A 277 -20.87 5.48 -7.62
C ALA A 277 -22.16 5.34 -6.80
N HIS A 278 -22.95 6.41 -6.69
CA HIS A 278 -24.26 6.39 -6.02
C HIS A 278 -25.25 5.45 -6.73
N LEU A 279 -25.27 5.43 -8.06
CA LEU A 279 -26.10 4.50 -8.82
C LEU A 279 -25.72 3.04 -8.52
N ILE A 280 -24.42 2.73 -8.53
CA ILE A 280 -23.93 1.38 -8.23
C ILE A 280 -24.28 0.98 -6.80
N GLU A 281 -24.09 1.87 -5.82
CA GLU A 281 -24.45 1.63 -4.42
C GLU A 281 -25.94 1.28 -4.26
N GLN A 282 -26.82 2.06 -4.91
CA GLN A 282 -28.26 1.81 -4.89
C GLN A 282 -28.61 0.44 -5.47
N LEU A 283 -27.99 0.05 -6.59
CA LEU A 283 -28.20 -1.25 -7.21
C LEU A 283 -27.66 -2.41 -6.36
N LEU A 284 -26.51 -2.21 -5.70
CA LEU A 284 -25.94 -3.21 -4.79
C LEU A 284 -26.82 -3.45 -3.57
N LEU A 285 -27.41 -2.39 -2.99
CA LEU A 285 -28.36 -2.51 -1.88
C LEU A 285 -29.57 -3.40 -2.26
N GLN A 286 -29.98 -3.38 -3.52
CA GLN A 286 -31.09 -4.20 -4.03
C GLN A 286 -30.66 -5.64 -4.36
N GLU A 287 -29.49 -5.82 -4.97
CA GLU A 287 -29.04 -7.13 -5.48
C GLU A 287 -28.35 -8.00 -4.41
N VAL A 288 -27.46 -7.42 -3.59
CA VAL A 288 -26.70 -8.18 -2.57
C VAL A 288 -27.21 -7.94 -1.15
N GLY A 289 -27.86 -6.81 -0.91
CA GLY A 289 -28.39 -6.44 0.40
C GLY A 289 -27.35 -5.83 1.36
N PRO A 290 -27.83 -5.16 2.43
CA PRO A 290 -26.96 -4.41 3.36
C PRO A 290 -26.04 -5.31 4.20
N GLU A 291 -26.49 -6.51 4.56
CA GLU A 291 -25.70 -7.44 5.38
C GLU A 291 -24.42 -7.90 4.69
N GLU A 292 -24.51 -8.27 3.40
CA GLU A 292 -23.33 -8.67 2.63
C GLU A 292 -22.43 -7.45 2.34
N MET A 293 -23.00 -6.26 2.10
CA MET A 293 -22.22 -5.03 1.96
C MET A 293 -21.39 -4.72 3.23
N GLU A 294 -21.99 -4.81 4.42
CA GLU A 294 -21.28 -4.61 5.69
C GLU A 294 -20.20 -5.67 5.91
N LYS A 295 -20.53 -6.95 5.71
CA LYS A 295 -19.59 -8.08 5.82
C LYS A 295 -18.37 -7.92 4.91
N ARG A 296 -18.54 -7.33 3.73
CA ARG A 296 -17.49 -7.05 2.75
C ARG A 296 -16.81 -5.69 2.95
N ALA A 297 -17.21 -4.91 3.94
CA ALA A 297 -16.83 -3.50 4.09
C ALA A 297 -16.98 -2.71 2.77
N LEU A 298 -18.04 -3.00 2.01
CA LEU A 298 -18.22 -2.50 0.65
C LEU A 298 -18.55 -1.01 0.68
N VAL A 299 -17.70 -0.23 0.03
CA VAL A 299 -17.88 1.22 -0.14
C VAL A 299 -17.96 1.54 -1.63
N CYS A 300 -18.78 2.51 -2.01
CA CYS A 300 -18.85 3.07 -3.35
C CYS A 300 -18.56 4.57 -3.29
N GLY A 301 -17.65 5.04 -4.14
CA GLY A 301 -17.32 6.47 -4.17
C GLY A 301 -16.46 6.84 -5.38
N ASP A 302 -15.84 8.01 -5.30
CA ASP A 302 -14.73 8.37 -6.17
C ASP A 302 -13.39 8.00 -5.50
N ALA A 303 -12.27 8.45 -6.06
CA ALA A 303 -10.96 8.16 -5.46
C ALA A 303 -10.75 8.86 -4.10
N TYR A 304 -11.43 9.99 -3.84
CA TYR A 304 -11.32 10.73 -2.58
C TYR A 304 -11.97 9.95 -1.43
N ALA A 305 -13.08 9.26 -1.70
CA ALA A 305 -13.77 8.42 -0.72
C ALA A 305 -12.91 7.28 -0.15
N PHE A 306 -11.83 6.88 -0.84
CA PHE A 306 -10.92 5.83 -0.40
C PHE A 306 -9.56 6.37 0.10
N GLN A 307 -9.43 7.67 0.33
CA GLN A 307 -8.19 8.24 0.84
C GLN A 307 -7.84 7.68 2.22
N GLY A 308 -6.63 7.13 2.36
CA GLY A 308 -6.21 6.42 3.57
C GLY A 308 -6.87 5.05 3.80
N ASP A 309 -7.79 4.64 2.92
CA ASP A 309 -8.48 3.35 2.97
C ASP A 309 -8.00 2.42 1.84
N GLU A 310 -8.29 1.13 1.96
CA GLU A 310 -7.83 0.08 1.04
C GLU A 310 -8.78 -1.13 1.04
N ARG A 311 -8.85 -1.86 -0.08
CA ARG A 311 -9.67 -3.07 -0.21
C ARG A 311 -8.89 -4.18 -0.87
N ASP A 312 -9.30 -5.42 -0.58
CA ASP A 312 -8.73 -6.57 -1.24
C ASP A 312 -9.06 -6.54 -2.74
N ILE A 313 -10.30 -6.19 -3.09
CA ILE A 313 -10.81 -6.14 -4.47
C ILE A 313 -11.37 -4.75 -4.77
N MET A 314 -10.93 -4.16 -5.88
CA MET A 314 -11.49 -2.90 -6.39
C MET A 314 -12.21 -3.10 -7.72
N PHE A 315 -13.33 -2.41 -7.89
CA PHE A 315 -14.13 -2.33 -9.12
C PHE A 315 -14.11 -0.88 -9.61
N LEU A 316 -13.47 -0.64 -10.74
CA LEU A 316 -13.35 0.68 -11.35
C LEU A 316 -14.37 0.83 -12.49
N SER A 317 -15.19 1.87 -12.46
CA SER A 317 -16.07 2.24 -13.58
C SER A 317 -15.44 3.38 -14.37
N MET A 318 -15.20 3.17 -15.67
CA MET A 318 -14.68 4.22 -16.55
C MET A 318 -15.75 5.26 -16.88
N VAL A 319 -17.02 4.87 -16.91
CA VAL A 319 -18.24 5.66 -17.23
C VAL A 319 -18.30 6.15 -18.67
N SER A 320 -17.14 6.34 -19.29
CA SER A 320 -16.96 6.99 -20.56
C SER A 320 -17.32 6.04 -21.69
N ALA A 321 -18.23 6.47 -22.55
CA ALA A 321 -18.70 5.68 -23.68
C ALA A 321 -18.69 6.51 -24.96
N PRO A 322 -18.40 5.90 -26.12
CA PRO A 322 -18.52 6.58 -27.40
C PRO A 322 -19.98 7.01 -27.60
N THR A 323 -20.19 8.29 -27.91
CA THR A 323 -21.51 8.85 -28.20
C THR A 323 -21.48 9.44 -29.60
N GLU A 324 -22.50 9.19 -30.40
CA GLU A 324 -22.54 9.65 -31.79
C GLU A 324 -22.34 11.17 -31.89
N GLY A 325 -21.37 11.60 -32.71
CA GLY A 325 -21.03 13.00 -32.91
C GLY A 325 -20.28 13.69 -31.76
N GLN A 326 -19.93 12.99 -30.67
CA GLN A 326 -19.19 13.56 -29.54
C GLN A 326 -17.90 12.79 -29.25
N ARG A 327 -16.77 13.50 -29.26
CA ARG A 327 -15.49 12.94 -28.83
C ARG A 327 -15.39 12.91 -27.32
N ILE A 328 -14.82 11.84 -26.79
CA ILE A 328 -14.50 11.74 -25.36
C ILE A 328 -13.37 12.75 -25.05
N GLY A 329 -13.64 13.71 -24.16
CA GLY A 329 -12.64 14.72 -23.78
C GLY A 329 -11.45 14.11 -23.03
N THR A 330 -10.25 14.65 -23.16
CA THR A 330 -9.01 14.08 -22.59
C THR A 330 -8.88 14.37 -21.07
N LEU A 331 -8.51 13.34 -20.28
CA LEU A 331 -8.09 13.48 -18.88
C LEU A 331 -6.57 13.33 -18.81
N ALA A 332 -5.87 14.42 -18.54
CA ALA A 332 -4.40 14.48 -18.56
C ALA A 332 -3.83 15.49 -17.56
N LYS A 333 -4.66 16.05 -16.66
CA LYS A 333 -4.19 17.00 -15.66
C LYS A 333 -3.45 16.26 -14.54
N ALA A 334 -2.59 16.95 -13.80
CA ALA A 334 -1.92 16.39 -12.63
C ALA A 334 -2.91 15.88 -11.56
N SER A 335 -4.07 16.54 -11.38
CA SER A 335 -5.13 16.06 -10.49
C SER A 335 -5.77 14.76 -11.00
N ASP A 336 -5.90 14.59 -12.32
CA ASP A 336 -6.34 13.32 -12.90
C ASP A 336 -5.31 12.22 -12.66
N GLU A 337 -4.02 12.53 -12.80
CA GLU A 337 -2.92 11.58 -12.55
C GLU A 337 -2.96 11.06 -11.10
N ARG A 338 -3.04 11.96 -10.12
CA ARG A 338 -3.17 11.63 -8.69
C ARG A 338 -4.41 10.78 -8.42
N ARG A 339 -5.55 11.15 -9.01
CA ARG A 339 -6.82 10.41 -8.87
C ARG A 339 -6.72 8.98 -9.40
N PHE A 340 -6.08 8.78 -10.56
CA PHE A 340 -5.88 7.45 -11.14
C PHE A 340 -4.87 6.63 -10.33
N ASN A 341 -3.78 7.25 -9.86
CA ASN A 341 -2.82 6.62 -8.98
C ASN A 341 -3.48 6.12 -7.68
N VAL A 342 -4.28 6.98 -7.04
CA VAL A 342 -5.04 6.60 -5.85
C VAL A 342 -6.00 5.47 -6.17
N ALA A 343 -6.84 5.60 -7.21
CA ALA A 343 -7.85 4.60 -7.55
C ALA A 343 -7.28 3.20 -7.77
N VAL A 344 -6.13 3.10 -8.45
CA VAL A 344 -5.47 1.80 -8.71
C VAL A 344 -4.76 1.27 -7.46
N SER A 345 -4.04 2.13 -6.72
CA SER A 345 -3.28 1.72 -5.53
C SER A 345 -4.14 1.36 -4.30
N ARG A 346 -5.47 1.56 -4.35
CA ARG A 346 -6.39 1.11 -3.30
C ARG A 346 -6.60 -0.40 -3.24
N ALA A 347 -6.31 -1.10 -4.34
CA ALA A 347 -6.49 -2.54 -4.42
C ALA A 347 -5.27 -3.29 -3.88
N LYS A 348 -5.51 -4.30 -3.05
CA LYS A 348 -4.47 -5.22 -2.61
C LYS A 348 -4.30 -6.36 -3.61
N ASP A 349 -5.37 -7.12 -3.87
CA ASP A 349 -5.32 -8.43 -4.53
C ASP A 349 -5.73 -8.40 -6.00
N GLN A 350 -6.78 -7.64 -6.35
CA GLN A 350 -7.35 -7.67 -7.69
C GLN A 350 -8.11 -6.39 -8.05
N ILE A 351 -8.10 -6.03 -9.33
CA ILE A 351 -8.89 -4.92 -9.89
C ILE A 351 -9.67 -5.36 -11.11
N PHE A 352 -10.95 -5.00 -11.14
CA PHE A 352 -11.81 -5.08 -12.32
C PHE A 352 -12.04 -3.68 -12.88
N LEU A 353 -11.66 -3.43 -14.14
CA LEU A 353 -11.95 -2.19 -14.86
C LEU A 353 -13.09 -2.42 -15.84
N PHE A 354 -14.21 -1.76 -15.61
CA PHE A 354 -15.36 -1.76 -16.51
C PHE A 354 -15.25 -0.57 -17.45
N HIS A 355 -15.39 -0.83 -18.75
CA HIS A 355 -15.26 0.20 -19.76
C HIS A 355 -16.19 -0.03 -20.95
N SER A 356 -16.80 1.04 -21.44
CA SER A 356 -17.51 1.05 -22.73
C SER A 356 -16.72 1.73 -23.84
N ALA A 357 -15.75 2.59 -23.51
CA ALA A 357 -14.80 3.13 -24.47
C ALA A 357 -13.67 2.14 -24.77
N THR A 358 -13.26 2.04 -26.03
CA THR A 358 -12.11 1.27 -26.48
C THR A 358 -10.88 2.18 -26.64
N LEU A 359 -9.70 1.58 -26.86
CA LEU A 359 -8.48 2.36 -27.14
C LEU A 359 -8.62 3.25 -28.39
N ASN A 360 -9.48 2.89 -29.35
CA ASN A 360 -9.73 3.71 -30.54
C ASN A 360 -10.61 4.93 -30.26
N ASP A 361 -11.40 4.90 -29.18
CA ASP A 361 -12.29 6.00 -28.78
C ASP A 361 -11.57 7.03 -27.90
N LEU A 362 -10.42 6.66 -27.35
CA LEU A 362 -9.65 7.45 -26.40
C LEU A 362 -8.41 8.06 -27.05
N SER A 363 -8.12 9.32 -26.73
CA SER A 363 -6.84 9.95 -27.10
C SER A 363 -5.68 9.20 -26.42
N PRO A 364 -4.55 8.94 -27.11
CA PRO A 364 -3.36 8.35 -26.51
C PRO A 364 -2.74 9.16 -25.37
N GLN A 365 -3.05 10.46 -25.28
CA GLN A 365 -2.64 11.35 -24.19
C GLN A 365 -3.57 11.27 -22.97
N CYS A 366 -4.65 10.49 -23.05
CA CYS A 366 -5.64 10.35 -21.99
C CYS A 366 -5.22 9.28 -20.99
N LEU A 367 -5.32 9.56 -19.69
CA LEU A 367 -5.03 8.60 -18.64
C LEU A 367 -5.92 7.35 -18.66
N ARG A 368 -7.16 7.46 -19.18
CA ARG A 368 -8.01 6.28 -19.44
C ARG A 368 -7.44 5.37 -20.52
N TYR A 369 -6.76 5.93 -21.53
CA TYR A 369 -6.08 5.13 -22.55
C TYR A 369 -4.94 4.34 -21.90
N SER A 370 -4.05 5.02 -21.16
CA SER A 370 -2.92 4.37 -20.48
C SER A 370 -3.38 3.32 -19.46
N LEU A 371 -4.48 3.58 -18.73
CA LEU A 371 -5.08 2.61 -17.82
C LEU A 371 -5.60 1.38 -18.56
N LEU A 372 -6.40 1.58 -19.62
CA LEU A 372 -6.98 0.48 -20.38
C LEU A 372 -5.90 -0.35 -21.10
N GLU A 373 -4.93 0.30 -21.73
CA GLU A 373 -3.78 -0.36 -22.37
C GLU A 373 -3.05 -1.26 -21.37
N TYR A 374 -2.78 -0.74 -20.17
CA TYR A 374 -2.09 -1.50 -19.13
C TYR A 374 -2.91 -2.67 -18.60
N PHE A 375 -4.24 -2.54 -18.49
CA PHE A 375 -5.11 -3.65 -18.08
C PHE A 375 -5.20 -4.76 -19.13
N LEU A 376 -5.09 -4.41 -20.42
CA LEU A 376 -5.07 -5.38 -21.52
C LEU A 376 -3.71 -6.08 -21.64
N GLU A 377 -2.61 -5.34 -21.45
CA GLU A 377 -1.24 -5.85 -21.54
C GLU A 377 -0.39 -5.36 -20.35
N PRO A 378 -0.54 -6.00 -19.16
CA PRO A 378 0.24 -5.61 -18.00
C PRO A 378 1.72 -5.93 -18.21
N LYS A 379 2.53 -4.87 -18.33
CA LYS A 379 4.00 -4.94 -18.48
C LYS A 379 4.67 -5.14 -17.13
N VAL A 380 4.39 -6.28 -16.51
CA VAL A 380 5.01 -6.71 -15.27
C VAL A 380 5.89 -7.85 -15.71
N GLN A 381 7.20 -7.80 -15.47
CA GLN A 381 7.99 -9.01 -15.59
C GLN A 381 7.40 -9.97 -14.56
N PRO A 382 6.69 -11.05 -14.94
CA PRO A 382 6.42 -12.06 -13.96
C PRO A 382 7.79 -12.55 -13.46
N PRO A 383 7.93 -12.94 -12.18
CA PRO A 383 9.06 -13.80 -11.85
C PRO A 383 8.99 -14.96 -12.82
N SER A 384 10.06 -15.12 -13.60
CA SER A 384 10.08 -15.91 -14.82
C SER A 384 9.35 -17.23 -14.63
N ASN A 385 8.17 -17.37 -15.24
CA ASN A 385 7.63 -18.69 -15.56
C ASN A 385 8.47 -19.26 -16.69
N LEU A 386 9.78 -19.43 -16.47
CA LEU A 386 10.55 -20.32 -17.31
C LEU A 386 9.90 -21.70 -17.10
N GLU A 387 9.20 -22.19 -18.12
CA GLU A 387 8.83 -23.60 -18.15
C GLU A 387 10.12 -24.41 -18.25
N ILE A 388 10.64 -24.80 -17.09
CA ILE A 388 11.82 -25.63 -17.01
C ILE A 388 11.39 -27.05 -17.37
N ASP A 389 11.85 -27.54 -18.51
CA ASP A 389 11.67 -28.94 -18.89
C ASP A 389 12.47 -29.84 -17.93
N ILE A 390 11.76 -30.42 -16.96
CA ILE A 390 12.30 -31.31 -15.93
C ILE A 390 12.98 -32.52 -16.56
N TYR A 391 12.47 -33.05 -17.67
CA TYR A 391 13.05 -34.22 -18.34
C TYR A 391 14.38 -33.86 -19.00
N ALA A 392 14.44 -32.74 -19.71
CA ALA A 392 15.68 -32.21 -20.27
C ALA A 392 16.72 -31.91 -19.16
N LEU A 393 16.28 -31.33 -18.05
CA LEU A 393 17.14 -31.01 -16.91
C LEU A 393 17.75 -32.27 -16.29
N ARG A 394 16.93 -33.31 -16.05
CA ARG A 394 17.37 -34.62 -15.55
C ARG A 394 18.37 -35.30 -16.49
N ASN A 395 18.18 -35.19 -17.80
CA ASN A 395 19.11 -35.76 -18.78
C ASN A 395 20.46 -35.04 -18.76
N LYS A 396 20.47 -33.71 -18.72
CA LYS A 396 21.70 -32.91 -18.58
C LYS A 396 22.45 -33.24 -17.29
N ALA A 397 21.73 -33.44 -16.18
CA ALA A 397 22.33 -33.79 -14.89
C ALA A 397 23.13 -35.12 -14.89
N ARG A 398 22.94 -36.00 -15.88
CA ARG A 398 23.76 -37.22 -16.06
C ARG A 398 25.17 -36.94 -16.56
N PHE A 399 25.36 -35.82 -17.25
CA PHE A 399 26.64 -35.38 -17.82
C PHE A 399 27.25 -34.22 -17.03
N ARG A 400 26.86 -34.05 -15.75
CA ARG A 400 27.23 -32.91 -14.90
C ARG A 400 28.74 -32.65 -14.74
N ASN A 401 29.56 -33.68 -14.96
CA ASN A 401 31.03 -33.55 -14.91
C ASN A 401 31.61 -32.93 -16.19
N ASP A 402 30.87 -32.99 -17.31
CA ASP A 402 31.33 -32.59 -18.64
C ASP A 402 30.72 -31.26 -19.11
N ILE A 403 29.66 -30.79 -18.44
CA ILE A 403 28.93 -29.57 -18.79
C ILE A 403 28.64 -28.68 -17.57
N LYS A 404 28.59 -27.36 -17.82
CA LYS A 404 28.16 -26.37 -16.83
C LYS A 404 26.67 -26.53 -16.48
N PRO A 405 26.23 -26.10 -15.28
CA PRO A 405 24.82 -26.06 -14.94
C PRO A 405 24.04 -25.25 -16.00
N PRO A 406 22.84 -25.71 -16.39
CA PRO A 406 22.03 -25.01 -17.38
C PRO A 406 21.43 -23.75 -16.77
N THR A 407 21.27 -22.71 -17.59
CA THR A 407 20.53 -21.52 -17.20
C THR A 407 19.09 -21.89 -16.81
N PRO A 408 18.52 -21.26 -15.77
CA PRO A 408 19.06 -20.12 -15.01
C PRO A 408 19.94 -20.49 -13.81
N PHE A 409 20.25 -21.75 -13.52
CA PHE A 409 20.95 -22.15 -12.29
C PHE A 409 22.45 -21.79 -12.30
N ASP A 410 22.98 -21.37 -11.14
CA ASP A 410 24.41 -21.03 -11.00
C ASP A 410 25.27 -22.24 -10.61
N SER A 411 24.66 -23.23 -9.95
CA SER A 411 25.34 -24.46 -9.52
C SER A 411 24.55 -25.73 -9.81
N TRP A 412 25.25 -26.87 -9.95
CA TRP A 412 24.61 -28.19 -9.99
C TRP A 412 23.93 -28.57 -8.67
N PHE A 413 24.35 -27.94 -7.57
CA PHE A 413 23.73 -28.13 -6.26
C PHE A 413 22.31 -27.55 -6.24
N GLU A 414 22.10 -26.34 -6.76
CA GLU A 414 20.76 -25.77 -6.94
C GLU A 414 19.87 -26.66 -7.81
N VAL A 415 20.41 -27.23 -8.91
CA VAL A 415 19.68 -28.15 -9.79
C VAL A 415 19.21 -29.39 -9.03
N ASP A 416 20.08 -29.99 -8.21
CA ASP A 416 19.74 -31.19 -7.45
C ASP A 416 18.66 -30.90 -6.38
N VAL A 417 18.76 -29.76 -5.68
CA VAL A 417 17.75 -29.31 -4.71
C VAL A 417 16.42 -29.00 -5.40
N PHE A 418 16.46 -28.30 -6.54
CA PHE A 418 15.29 -28.00 -7.37
C PHE A 418 14.56 -29.27 -7.79
N LEU A 419 15.27 -30.26 -8.33
CA LEU A 419 14.67 -31.52 -8.78
C LEU A 419 13.99 -32.28 -7.63
N LYS A 420 14.62 -32.30 -6.45
CA LYS A 420 14.01 -32.92 -5.25
C LYS A 420 12.75 -32.19 -4.80
N LEU A 421 12.73 -30.86 -4.82
CA LEU A 421 11.55 -30.07 -4.47
C LEU A 421 10.38 -30.29 -5.46
N VAL A 422 10.70 -30.35 -6.75
CA VAL A 422 9.73 -30.67 -7.81
C VAL A 422 9.14 -32.07 -7.62
N GLU A 423 9.95 -33.06 -7.25
CA GLU A 423 9.46 -34.43 -6.95
C GLU A 423 8.42 -34.47 -5.81
N HIS A 424 8.50 -33.51 -4.87
CA HIS A 424 7.53 -33.35 -3.79
C HIS A 424 6.30 -32.51 -4.18
N GLY A 425 6.19 -32.11 -5.45
CA GLY A 425 5.02 -31.43 -6.02
C GLY A 425 4.97 -29.92 -5.78
N TYR A 426 6.07 -29.31 -5.33
CA TYR A 426 6.13 -27.86 -5.16
C TYR A 426 6.40 -27.15 -6.48
N ARG A 427 5.94 -25.89 -6.57
CA ARG A 427 6.36 -24.96 -7.62
C ARG A 427 7.59 -24.21 -7.15
N ILE A 428 8.64 -24.20 -7.98
CA ILE A 428 9.91 -23.56 -7.64
C ILE A 428 10.32 -22.61 -8.75
N ILE A 429 10.74 -21.42 -8.36
CA ILE A 429 11.25 -20.38 -9.26
C ILE A 429 12.74 -20.20 -8.94
N PRO A 430 13.65 -20.64 -9.81
CA PRO A 430 15.08 -20.41 -9.61
C PRO A 430 15.49 -18.98 -9.96
N GLN A 431 16.59 -18.52 -9.35
CA GLN A 431 17.18 -17.20 -9.56
C GLN A 431 16.13 -16.07 -9.50
N TYR A 432 15.38 -16.05 -8.40
CA TYR A 432 14.32 -15.07 -8.21
C TYR A 432 14.93 -13.72 -7.84
N GLU A 433 14.78 -12.72 -8.71
CA GLU A 433 15.26 -11.38 -8.44
C GLU A 433 14.33 -10.60 -7.49
N VAL A 434 14.88 -10.13 -6.38
CA VAL A 434 14.27 -9.13 -5.49
C VAL A 434 15.27 -7.99 -5.28
N THR A 435 14.95 -6.77 -5.72
CA THR A 435 15.78 -5.58 -5.45
C THR A 435 17.25 -5.69 -5.92
N GLY A 436 17.51 -6.38 -7.04
CA GLY A 436 18.87 -6.62 -7.54
C GLY A 436 19.67 -7.65 -6.72
N TYR A 437 18.99 -8.41 -5.85
CA TYR A 437 19.49 -9.61 -5.22
C TYR A 437 18.78 -10.82 -5.85
N TYR A 438 19.52 -11.87 -6.17
CA TYR A 438 18.96 -13.12 -6.67
C TYR A 438 18.88 -14.12 -5.53
N ILE A 439 17.69 -14.67 -5.30
CA ILE A 439 17.46 -15.79 -4.42
C ILE A 439 17.60 -17.06 -5.25
N ASP A 440 18.48 -17.98 -4.84
CA ASP A 440 18.78 -19.21 -5.58
C ASP A 440 17.51 -19.96 -6.01
N LEU A 441 16.63 -20.26 -5.04
CA LEU A 441 15.37 -20.95 -5.27
C LEU A 441 14.25 -20.34 -4.43
N VAL A 442 13.11 -19.99 -5.03
CA VAL A 442 11.89 -19.62 -4.31
C VAL A 442 10.87 -20.73 -4.44
N VAL A 443 10.53 -21.35 -3.31
CA VAL A 443 9.43 -22.33 -3.23
C VAL A 443 8.13 -21.58 -3.05
N GLU A 444 7.23 -21.69 -4.02
CA GLU A 444 5.89 -21.12 -3.98
C GLU A 444 4.88 -22.20 -3.60
N GLY A 445 4.03 -21.89 -2.63
CA GLY A 445 2.85 -22.69 -2.32
C GLY A 445 1.62 -21.83 -2.23
N MET A 446 0.48 -22.44 -1.88
CA MET A 446 -0.83 -21.79 -1.99
C MET A 446 -0.91 -20.38 -1.36
N LYS A 447 -0.37 -20.20 -0.15
CA LYS A 447 -0.54 -18.95 0.61
C LYS A 447 0.74 -18.14 0.81
N GLY A 448 1.89 -18.59 0.31
CA GLY A 448 3.15 -17.91 0.55
C GLY A 448 4.35 -18.50 -0.19
N ARG A 449 5.51 -17.93 0.10
CA ARG A 449 6.79 -18.27 -0.51
C ARG A 449 7.85 -18.49 0.55
N LEU A 450 8.79 -19.39 0.26
CA LEU A 450 10.00 -19.61 1.05
C LEU A 450 11.21 -19.40 0.13
N ALA A 451 12.12 -18.53 0.56
CA ALA A 451 13.43 -18.39 -0.07
C ALA A 451 14.35 -19.51 0.41
N VAL A 452 14.94 -20.24 -0.53
CA VAL A 452 15.87 -21.34 -0.27
C VAL A 452 17.21 -20.96 -0.88
N GLU A 453 18.22 -20.87 -0.04
CA GLU A 453 19.59 -20.52 -0.40
C GLU A 453 20.44 -21.81 -0.39
N CYS A 454 21.12 -22.07 -1.49
CA CYS A 454 21.93 -23.26 -1.71
C CYS A 454 23.40 -22.92 -1.42
N ASP A 455 23.76 -22.89 -0.13
CA ASP A 455 25.13 -22.65 0.33
C ASP A 455 26.06 -23.80 -0.12
N GLY A 456 26.74 -23.58 -1.25
CA GLY A 456 27.89 -24.37 -1.68
C GLY A 456 29.10 -24.21 -0.74
N ASP A 457 30.13 -25.03 -0.93
CA ASP A 457 31.33 -25.00 -0.09
C ASP A 457 32.32 -23.87 -0.46
N GLU A 458 32.00 -23.01 -1.44
CA GLU A 458 32.83 -21.87 -1.83
C GLU A 458 32.61 -20.65 -0.91
N TRP A 459 33.65 -20.29 -0.15
CA TRP A 459 33.64 -19.10 0.70
C TRP A 459 34.13 -17.88 -0.07
N HIS A 460 33.25 -16.91 -0.30
CA HIS A 460 33.56 -15.68 -1.05
C HIS A 460 34.14 -14.52 -0.21
N GLY A 461 34.51 -14.76 1.05
CA GLY A 461 35.17 -13.76 1.91
C GLY A 461 34.22 -13.02 2.87
N PRO A 462 34.78 -12.33 3.89
CA PRO A 462 34.01 -11.71 4.98
C PRO A 462 33.18 -10.50 4.54
N GLU A 463 33.68 -9.67 3.62
CA GLU A 463 32.95 -8.48 3.15
C GLU A 463 31.70 -8.83 2.33
N GLN A 464 31.80 -9.87 1.48
CA GLN A 464 30.67 -10.35 0.71
C GLN A 464 29.63 -11.00 1.62
N TYR A 465 30.07 -11.79 2.61
CA TYR A 465 29.20 -12.35 3.64
C TYR A 465 28.44 -11.26 4.43
N GLU A 466 29.09 -10.17 4.82
CA GLU A 466 28.42 -9.06 5.52
C GLU A 466 27.37 -8.37 4.64
N ARG A 467 27.67 -8.16 3.35
CA ARG A 467 26.72 -7.59 2.39
C ARG A 467 25.52 -8.50 2.16
N ASP A 468 25.75 -9.80 2.00
CA ASP A 468 24.70 -10.79 1.81
C ASP A 468 23.84 -10.94 3.07
N ALA A 469 24.45 -10.94 4.26
CA ALA A 469 23.73 -10.93 5.53
C ALA A 469 22.91 -9.64 5.73
N ALA A 470 23.43 -8.48 5.32
CA ALA A 470 22.69 -7.22 5.38
C ALA A 470 21.47 -7.22 4.45
N ARG A 471 21.63 -7.71 3.22
CA ARG A 471 20.54 -7.87 2.24
C ARG A 471 19.50 -8.88 2.70
N GLN A 472 19.93 -10.03 3.20
CA GLN A 472 19.02 -11.02 3.78
C GLN A 472 18.20 -10.40 4.92
N ARG A 473 18.82 -9.65 5.84
CA ARG A 473 18.07 -8.95 6.91
C ARG A 473 17.07 -7.93 6.36
N GLN A 474 17.40 -7.25 5.26
CA GLN A 474 16.45 -6.33 4.60
C GLN A 474 15.25 -7.12 4.05
N LEU A 475 15.49 -8.22 3.34
CA LEU A 475 14.42 -9.06 2.80
C LEU A 475 13.59 -9.75 3.91
N GLU A 476 14.22 -10.18 5.00
CA GLU A 476 13.53 -10.71 6.19
C GLU A 476 12.64 -9.66 6.85
N ARG A 477 13.09 -8.40 6.96
CA ARG A 477 12.23 -7.27 7.38
C ARG A 477 11.05 -7.07 6.45
N CYS A 478 11.21 -7.43 5.17
CA CYS A 478 10.17 -7.39 4.16
C CYS A 478 9.24 -8.62 4.17
N GLY A 479 9.40 -9.52 5.15
CA GLY A 479 8.56 -10.70 5.32
C GLY A 479 9.02 -11.94 4.56
N TRP A 480 10.18 -11.90 3.89
CA TRP A 480 10.78 -13.12 3.34
C TRP A 480 11.28 -14.04 4.47
N VAL A 481 11.01 -15.33 4.33
CA VAL A 481 11.60 -16.35 5.19
C VAL A 481 12.66 -17.08 4.40
N PHE A 482 13.87 -17.15 4.94
CA PHE A 482 15.00 -17.82 4.31
C PHE A 482 15.31 -19.14 4.99
N LEU A 483 15.61 -20.15 4.19
CA LEU A 483 16.13 -21.43 4.62
C LEU A 483 17.42 -21.74 3.85
N ARG A 484 18.54 -21.88 4.55
CA ARG A 484 19.83 -22.23 3.95
C ARG A 484 20.03 -23.74 3.97
N ILE A 485 20.36 -24.32 2.82
CA ILE A 485 20.76 -25.72 2.68
C ILE A 485 22.26 -25.75 2.39
N ARG A 486 23.03 -26.46 3.22
CA ARG A 486 24.45 -26.68 2.96
C ARG A 486 24.66 -27.86 2.02
N GLY A 487 25.49 -27.69 0.99
CA GLY A 487 25.83 -28.75 0.05
C GLY A 487 26.33 -30.02 0.74
N SER A 488 27.26 -29.88 1.71
CA SER A 488 27.78 -31.01 2.48
C SER A 488 26.72 -31.78 3.29
N ALA A 489 25.69 -31.10 3.80
CA ALA A 489 24.58 -31.75 4.50
C ALA A 489 23.65 -32.47 3.52
N PHE A 490 23.31 -31.80 2.42
CA PHE A 490 22.46 -32.34 1.37
C PHE A 490 23.08 -33.59 0.74
N TYR A 491 24.35 -33.57 0.33
CA TYR A 491 24.99 -34.73 -0.29
C TYR A 491 25.28 -35.87 0.69
N ARG A 492 25.40 -35.58 1.99
CA ARG A 492 25.54 -36.63 3.02
C ARG A 492 24.25 -37.39 3.25
N ASN A 493 23.12 -36.67 3.35
CA ASN A 493 21.79 -37.27 3.52
C ASN A 493 20.71 -36.38 2.88
N PRO A 494 20.42 -36.56 1.58
CA PRO A 494 19.46 -35.73 0.86
C PRO A 494 18.06 -35.83 1.46
N ASP A 495 17.63 -37.03 1.82
CA ASP A 495 16.26 -37.27 2.28
C ASP A 495 16.00 -36.64 3.66
N GLU A 496 16.97 -36.70 4.58
CA GLU A 496 16.87 -36.00 5.88
C GLU A 496 16.85 -34.47 5.69
N THR A 497 17.72 -33.94 4.82
CA THR A 497 17.76 -32.51 4.50
C THR A 497 16.44 -32.04 3.90
N MET A 498 15.86 -32.83 2.99
CA MET A 498 14.56 -32.54 2.41
C MET A 498 13.43 -32.62 3.42
N HIS A 499 13.42 -33.62 4.30
CA HIS A 499 12.41 -33.73 5.37
C HIS A 499 12.38 -32.48 6.25
N CYS A 500 13.54 -31.91 6.54
CA CYS A 500 13.65 -30.70 7.34
C CYS A 500 13.08 -29.47 6.60
N LEU A 501 13.41 -29.33 5.32
CA LEU A 501 12.87 -28.27 4.48
C LEU A 501 11.34 -28.38 4.31
N LEU A 502 10.83 -29.59 4.07
CA LEU A 502 9.40 -29.84 3.94
C LEU A 502 8.63 -29.51 5.23
N ARG A 503 9.21 -29.80 6.40
CA ARG A 503 8.63 -29.42 7.69
C ARG A 503 8.52 -27.91 7.85
N GLU A 504 9.52 -27.16 7.39
CA GLU A 504 9.46 -25.69 7.42
C GLU A 504 8.41 -25.14 6.44
N LEU A 505 8.27 -25.72 5.25
CA LEU A 505 7.19 -25.39 4.32
C LEU A 505 5.81 -25.63 4.95
N GLU A 506 5.60 -26.78 5.60
CA GLU A 506 4.37 -27.09 6.33
C GLU A 506 4.09 -26.08 7.46
N ARG A 507 5.13 -25.70 8.23
CA ARG A 507 5.01 -24.70 9.32
C ARG A 507 4.57 -23.34 8.78
N LEU A 508 5.08 -22.95 7.61
CA LEU A 508 4.71 -21.72 6.93
C LEU A 508 3.37 -21.82 6.18
N SER A 509 2.65 -22.94 6.29
CA SER A 509 1.42 -23.22 5.54
C SER A 509 1.63 -23.12 4.01
N ILE A 510 2.84 -23.42 3.56
CA ILE A 510 3.23 -23.50 2.15
C ILE A 510 3.08 -24.96 1.76
N TYR A 511 1.96 -25.26 1.10
CA TYR A 511 1.65 -26.60 0.62
C TYR A 511 1.84 -26.68 -0.89
N PRO A 512 2.21 -27.86 -1.42
CA PRO A 512 2.25 -28.06 -2.86
C PRO A 512 0.86 -27.88 -3.45
N ASP A 513 0.78 -27.28 -4.64
CA ASP A 513 -0.47 -27.18 -5.38
C ASP A 513 -0.97 -28.60 -5.64
N ARG A 514 -2.10 -28.97 -5.02
CA ARG A 514 -2.64 -30.32 -5.20
C ARG A 514 -2.86 -30.58 -6.69
N VAL A 515 -2.02 -31.48 -7.20
CA VAL A 515 -2.21 -32.37 -8.35
C VAL A 515 -3.64 -32.30 -8.89
N ILE A 516 -3.78 -31.79 -10.12
CA ILE A 516 -4.81 -32.22 -11.06
C ILE A 516 -4.70 -33.76 -11.11
N ARG A 517 -5.43 -34.46 -10.25
CA ARG A 517 -5.71 -35.87 -10.49
C ARG A 517 -6.76 -35.86 -11.57
N LYS A 518 -6.35 -36.24 -12.78
CA LYS A 518 -7.28 -36.70 -13.81
C LYS A 518 -8.23 -37.73 -13.24
#